data_AF-A0AA39G5P0-F1
#
_entry.id   AF-A0AA39G5P0-F1
#
_cell.length_a   1.000
_cell.length_b   1.000
_cell.length_c   1.000
_cell.angle_alpha   90.00
_cell.angle_beta   90.00
_cell.angle_gamma   90.00
#
_symmetry.space_group_name_H-M   'P 1'
#
loop_
_entity.id
_entity.type
_entity.pdbx_description
1 polymer ?
#
loop_
_entity_poly.entity_id
_entity_poly.type
_entity_poly.pdbx_seq_one_letter_code
_entity_poly.pdbx_strand_id
1 'polypeptide(L)'
;MDEETLNRLAAEALIEEAKIGAQRAEIMGPSGWLKPKQSINKRFLHSTLRNMITSNNHRQKKKSKLIDSRSYKETNYHNKCETARSNYKKE
;
A
#
# COMPACT_ATOMS: atom_id res chain seq x y z
N MET A 1 -30.57 -10.80 52.30
CA MET A 1 -31.26 -10.25 51.12
C MET A 1 -32.16 -11.36 50.63
N ASP A 2 -33.46 -11.10 50.61
CA ASP A 2 -34.45 -12.10 50.24
C ASP A 2 -34.46 -12.27 48.71
N GLU A 3 -34.79 -13.47 48.24
CA GLU A 3 -34.74 -13.83 46.81
C GLU A 3 -35.60 -12.91 45.93
N GLU A 4 -36.75 -12.49 46.46
CA GLU A 4 -37.64 -11.52 45.81
C GLU A 4 -36.96 -10.14 45.62
N THR A 5 -36.21 -9.70 46.63
CA THR A 5 -35.44 -8.45 46.57
C THR A 5 -34.33 -8.55 45.52
N LEU A 6 -33.64 -9.70 45.46
CA LEU A 6 -32.62 -9.95 44.43
C LEU A 6 -33.21 -9.93 43.01
N ASN A 7 -34.35 -10.59 42.80
CA ASN A 7 -35.01 -10.60 41.50
C ASN A 7 -35.48 -9.22 41.06
N ARG A 8 -35.99 -8.40 41.98
CA ARG A 8 -36.37 -7.01 41.69
C ARG A 8 -35.16 -6.18 41.26
N LEU A 9 -34.06 -6.26 42.00
CA LEU A 9 -32.82 -5.53 41.66
C LEU A 9 -32.23 -6.00 40.33
N ALA A 10 -32.27 -7.30 40.05
CA ALA A 10 -31.82 -7.85 38.78
C ALA A 10 -32.66 -7.33 37.60
N ALA A 11 -33.98 -7.31 37.75
CA ALA A 11 -34.89 -6.79 36.72
C ALA A 11 -34.67 -5.28 36.48
N GLU A 12 -34.48 -4.51 37.56
CA GLU A 12 -34.18 -3.08 37.48
C GLU A 12 -32.86 -2.82 36.72
N ALA A 13 -31.79 -3.54 37.08
CA ALA A 13 -30.50 -3.44 36.42
C ALA A 13 -30.57 -3.77 34.91
N LEU A 14 -31.34 -4.79 34.52
CA LEU A 14 -31.57 -5.12 33.10
C LEU A 14 -32.24 -3.97 32.34
N ILE A 15 -33.23 -3.31 32.95
CA ILE A 15 -33.95 -2.18 32.34
C ILE A 15 -33.02 -0.97 32.20
N GLU A 16 -32.18 -0.71 33.20
CA GLU A 16 -31.22 0.40 33.15
C GLU A 16 -30.15 0.19 32.06
N GLU A 17 -29.56 -0.99 31.98
CA GLU A 17 -28.58 -1.30 30.92
C GLU A 17 -29.23 -1.23 29.53
N ALA A 18 -30.48 -1.67 29.38
CA ALA A 18 -31.22 -1.55 28.12
C ALA A 18 -31.42 -0.08 27.70
N LYS A 19 -31.73 0.83 28.64
CA LYS A 19 -31.83 2.28 28.37
C LYS A 19 -30.50 2.87 27.92
N ILE A 20 -29.40 2.51 28.60
CA ILE A 20 -28.05 2.96 28.24
C ILE A 20 -27.67 2.42 26.85
N GLY A 21 -27.97 1.15 26.56
CA GLY A 21 -27.78 0.53 25.26
C GLY A 21 -28.55 1.25 24.15
N ALA A 22 -29.80 1.63 24.39
CA ALA A 22 -30.62 2.39 23.47
C ALA A 22 -30.01 3.77 23.15
N GLN A 23 -29.55 4.51 24.17
CA GLN A 23 -28.88 5.81 23.97
C GLN A 23 -27.57 5.68 23.18
N ARG A 24 -26.76 4.65 23.48
CA ARG A 24 -25.53 4.36 22.70
C ARG A 24 -25.86 4.06 21.24
N ALA A 25 -26.93 3.29 21.01
CA ALA A 25 -27.40 2.96 19.68
C ALA A 25 -28.01 4.18 18.95
N GLU A 26 -28.60 5.13 19.65
CA GLU A 26 -29.05 6.39 19.04
C GLU A 26 -27.87 7.25 18.57
N ILE A 27 -26.81 7.35 19.38
CA ILE A 27 -25.63 8.15 19.07
C ILE A 27 -24.81 7.55 17.92
N MET A 28 -24.56 6.23 17.96
CA MET A 28 -23.65 5.57 17.01
C MET A 28 -24.36 4.68 15.99
N GLY A 29 -25.67 4.46 16.11
CA GLY A 29 -26.42 3.56 15.24
C GLY A 29 -25.90 2.11 15.26
N PRO A 30 -26.26 1.33 14.23
CA PRO A 30 -25.67 0.00 13.99
C PRO A 30 -24.14 0.03 13.87
N SER A 31 -23.56 1.18 13.50
CA SER A 31 -22.11 1.38 13.42
C SER A 31 -21.39 1.36 14.77
N GLY A 32 -22.07 1.62 15.89
CA GLY A 32 -21.47 1.53 17.23
C GLY A 32 -21.10 0.10 17.65
N TRP A 33 -21.71 -0.90 17.01
CA TRP A 33 -21.43 -2.32 17.24
C TRP A 33 -20.34 -2.88 16.32
N LEU A 34 -19.95 -2.12 15.29
CA LEU A 34 -18.90 -2.51 14.36
C LEU A 34 -17.53 -2.17 14.96
N LYS A 35 -16.67 -3.18 15.10
CA LYS A 35 -15.29 -2.98 15.55
C LYS A 35 -14.61 -1.90 14.68
N PRO A 36 -14.04 -0.83 15.26
CA PRO A 36 -13.34 0.18 14.48
C PRO A 36 -12.21 -0.50 13.69
N LYS A 37 -12.29 -0.40 12.37
CA LYS A 37 -11.23 -0.92 11.49
C LYS A 37 -9.95 -0.16 11.82
N GLN A 38 -8.83 -0.88 11.96
CA GLN A 38 -7.53 -0.23 12.14
C GLN A 38 -7.33 0.74 10.97
N SER A 39 -7.34 2.03 11.28
CA SER A 39 -7.20 3.06 10.27
C SER A 39 -5.73 3.17 9.91
N ILE A 40 -5.42 2.90 8.65
CA ILE A 40 -4.07 3.08 8.13
C ILE A 40 -3.88 4.57 7.88
N ASN A 41 -2.71 5.11 8.19
CA ASN A 41 -2.39 6.49 7.84
C ASN A 41 -2.39 6.65 6.31
N LYS A 42 -3.47 7.27 5.78
CA LYS A 42 -3.66 7.45 4.34
C LYS A 42 -2.51 8.24 3.70
N ARG A 43 -1.97 9.25 4.40
CA ARG A 43 -0.85 10.05 3.89
C ARG A 43 0.39 9.18 3.70
N PHE A 44 0.71 8.35 4.70
CA PHE A 44 1.82 7.40 4.62
C PHE A 44 1.63 6.38 3.48
N LEU A 45 0.43 5.82 3.34
CA LEU A 45 0.14 4.85 2.28
C LEU A 45 0.32 5.49 0.88
N HIS A 46 -0.27 6.66 0.66
CA HIS A 46 -0.16 7.37 -0.61
C HIS A 46 1.28 7.81 -0.92
N SER A 47 2.05 8.26 0.08
CA SER A 47 3.46 8.62 -0.15
C SER A 47 4.31 7.40 -0.48
N THR A 48 4.09 6.29 0.23
CA THR A 48 4.84 5.04 0.02
C THR A 48 4.60 4.47 -1.37
N LEU A 49 3.34 4.40 -1.81
CA LEU A 49 2.98 3.91 -3.14
C LEU A 49 3.56 4.79 -4.25
N ARG A 50 3.45 6.12 -4.13
CA ARG A 50 4.02 7.07 -5.11
C ARG A 50 5.54 6.92 -5.23
N ASN A 51 6.24 6.79 -4.11
CA ASN A 51 7.70 6.64 -4.08
C ASN A 51 8.14 5.28 -4.65
N MET A 52 7.42 4.20 -4.36
CA MET A 52 7.70 2.88 -4.96
C MET A 52 7.60 2.93 -6.48
N ILE A 53 6.51 3.47 -7.04
CA ILE A 53 6.30 3.56 -8.49
C ILE A 53 7.41 4.41 -9.14
N THR A 54 7.70 5.57 -8.56
CA THR A 54 8.71 6.50 -9.08
C THR A 54 10.12 5.88 -9.05
N SER A 55 10.49 5.24 -7.93
CA SER A 55 11.78 4.57 -7.79
C SER A 55 11.93 3.41 -8.79
N ASN A 56 10.86 2.65 -9.03
CA ASN A 56 10.89 1.56 -9.99
C ASN A 56 11.09 2.09 -11.42
N ASN A 57 10.32 3.10 -11.82
CA ASN A 57 10.45 3.73 -13.13
C ASN A 57 11.85 4.32 -13.36
N HIS A 58 12.44 4.95 -12.34
CA HIS A 58 13.81 5.46 -12.41
C HIS A 58 14.83 4.33 -12.63
N ARG A 59 14.70 3.21 -11.91
CA ARG A 59 15.56 2.03 -12.09
C ARG A 59 15.45 1.44 -13.50
N GLN A 60 14.24 1.30 -14.04
CA GLN A 60 14.05 0.77 -15.39
C GLN A 60 14.66 1.68 -16.46
N LYS A 61 14.44 3.00 -16.38
CA LYS A 61 15.04 3.98 -17.30
C LYS A 61 16.57 3.99 -17.23
N LYS A 62 17.15 3.84 -16.04
CA LYS A 62 18.61 3.74 -15.89
C LYS A 62 19.14 2.48 -16.57
N LYS A 63 18.44 1.34 -16.40
CA LYS A 63 18.81 0.07 -17.03
C LYS A 63 18.73 0.13 -18.56
N SER A 64 17.68 0.75 -19.13
CA SER A 64 17.57 0.89 -20.59
C SER A 64 18.69 1.75 -21.17
N LYS A 65 19.02 2.89 -20.55
CA LYS A 65 20.15 3.74 -20.96
C LYS A 65 21.50 3.01 -20.91
N LEU A 66 21.72 2.16 -19.91
CA LEU A 66 22.91 1.32 -19.81
C LEU A 66 22.99 0.29 -20.94
N ILE A 67 21.85 -0.27 -21.37
CA ILE A 67 21.80 -1.23 -22.48
C ILE A 67 22.06 -0.51 -23.82
N ASP A 68 21.39 0.63 -24.06
CA ASP A 68 21.56 1.41 -25.29
C ASP A 68 23.01 1.89 -25.47
N SER A 69 23.62 2.40 -24.40
CA SER A 69 25.03 2.83 -24.43
C SER A 69 26.01 1.68 -24.66
N ARG A 70 25.70 0.47 -24.20
CA ARG A 70 26.52 -0.73 -24.47
C ARG A 70 26.37 -1.16 -25.93
N SER A 71 25.14 -1.22 -26.44
CA SER A 71 24.85 -1.56 -27.84
C SER A 71 25.51 -0.58 -28.83
N TYR A 72 25.44 0.73 -28.55
CA TYR A 72 26.11 1.74 -29.36
C TYR A 72 27.63 1.56 -29.39
N LYS A 73 28.26 1.24 -28.25
CA LYS A 73 29.69 0.96 -28.22
C LYS A 73 30.03 -0.28 -29.05
N GLU A 74 29.27 -1.36 -28.87
CA GLU A 74 29.51 -2.65 -29.53
C GLU A 74 29.41 -2.56 -31.07
N THR A 75 28.38 -1.87 -31.57
CA THR A 75 28.24 -1.59 -33.01
C THR A 75 29.38 -0.72 -33.56
N ASN A 76 29.81 0.29 -32.79
CA ASN A 76 30.94 1.14 -33.17
C ASN A 76 32.26 0.33 -33.26
N TYR A 77 32.53 -0.54 -32.29
CA TYR A 77 33.69 -1.45 -32.35
C TYR A 77 33.61 -2.38 -33.57
N HIS A 78 32.45 -2.96 -33.86
CA HIS A 78 32.26 -3.83 -35.03
C HIS A 78 32.54 -3.10 -36.36
N ASN A 79 31.97 -1.91 -36.54
CA ASN A 79 32.17 -1.10 -37.73
C ASN A 79 33.63 -0.68 -37.91
N LYS A 80 34.35 -0.39 -36.82
CA LYS A 80 35.78 -0.05 -36.87
C LYS A 80 36.62 -1.24 -37.33
N CYS A 81 36.31 -2.45 -36.86
CA CYS A 81 36.98 -3.68 -37.29
C CYS A 81 36.69 -4.01 -38.76
N GLU A 82 35.43 -3.89 -39.19
CA GLU A 82 35.03 -4.04 -40.60
C GLU A 82 35.78 -3.08 -41.52
N THR A 83 35.84 -1.80 -41.15
CA THR A 83 36.55 -0.77 -41.93
C THR A 83 38.03 -1.09 -42.05
N ALA A 84 38.69 -1.44 -40.93
CA ALA A 84 40.09 -1.84 -40.93
C ALA A 84 40.34 -3.05 -41.85
N ARG A 85 39.49 -4.07 -41.77
CA ARG A 85 39.60 -5.30 -42.57
C ARG A 85 39.38 -5.05 -44.06
N SER A 86 38.52 -4.10 -44.42
CA SER A 86 38.28 -3.70 -45.81
C SER A 86 39.48 -2.98 -46.44
N ASN A 87 40.23 -2.21 -45.63
CA ASN A 87 41.41 -1.49 -46.10
C ASN A 87 42.56 -2.44 -46.42
N TYR A 88 42.79 -3.46 -45.58
CA TYR A 88 43.83 -4.47 -45.82
C TYR A 88 43.58 -5.40 -47.04
N LYS A 89 42.36 -5.43 -47.58
CA LYS A 89 42.03 -6.24 -48.78
C LYS A 89 42.20 -5.49 -50.10
N LYS A 90 42.51 -4.20 -50.06
CA LYS A 90 42.67 -3.34 -51.25
C LYS A 90 44.13 -3.12 -51.67
N GLU A 91 45.08 -3.67 -50.91
CA GLU A 91 46.51 -3.77 -51.25
C GLU A 91 46.82 -5.20 -51.73
#